data_AF-A0A6H9YEM1-F1
#
_entry.id   AF-A0A6H9YEM1-F1
#
_cell.length_a   1.000
_cell.length_b   1.000
_cell.length_c   1.000
_cell.angle_alpha   90.00
_cell.angle_beta   90.00
_cell.angle_gamma   90.00
#
_symmetry.space_group_name_H-M   'P 1'
#
loop_
_entity.id
_entity.type
_entity.pdbx_description
1 polymer ?
#
loop_
_entity_poly.entity_id
_entity_poly.type
_entity_poly.pdbx_seq_one_letter_code
_entity_poly.pdbx_strand_id
1 'polypeptide(L)'
;MGLSSGGPLRQGHWDAISPAVRDRLLQRAGNIIEWWADEDQSAPDRRPFAVVFGDRGLFIAEPRVNTEHRPVYALSSYEVDPASFRRMTVDHRPPPHAAAAAAATDDAGPASPDLGMSATARGVLGNLPPKAQELLQAPFLAGERVLRYDWYYEGHEHHLKMFIFYLAGSKTVTVANGTRIIPAGHTADTAHWNLECRRATVTRRTGK
;
A
#
# COMPACT_ATOMS: atom_id res chain seq x y z
N MET A 1 0.34 18.34 -5.04
CA MET A 1 1.55 17.72 -4.45
C MET A 1 2.49 17.39 -5.60
N GLY A 2 3.72 17.89 -5.55
CA GLY A 2 4.68 17.82 -6.66
C GLY A 2 5.01 16.38 -7.02
N LEU A 3 4.88 16.06 -8.31
CA LEU A 3 5.46 14.86 -8.90
C LEU A 3 6.97 15.07 -8.88
N SER A 4 7.68 14.38 -7.98
CA SER A 4 9.14 14.41 -7.94
C SER A 4 9.68 13.79 -9.22
N SER A 5 9.96 14.61 -10.23
CA SER A 5 10.82 14.22 -11.35
C SER A 5 12.26 14.15 -10.84
N GLY A 6 12.74 12.95 -10.50
CA GLY A 6 14.18 12.72 -10.30
C GLY A 6 14.61 12.04 -9.00
N GLY A 7 13.69 11.60 -8.14
CA GLY A 7 14.06 10.69 -7.04
C GLY A 7 14.50 9.32 -7.59
N PRO A 8 15.35 8.56 -6.89
CA PRO A 8 15.60 7.17 -7.24
C PRO A 8 14.26 6.42 -7.33
N LEU A 9 14.06 5.63 -8.38
CA LEU A 9 12.93 4.70 -8.45
C LEU A 9 13.05 3.69 -7.30
N ARG A 10 12.01 2.91 -7.00
CA ARG A 10 12.04 1.90 -5.92
C ARG A 10 13.27 0.99 -5.98
N GLN A 11 13.77 0.73 -7.19
CA GLN A 11 14.98 -0.03 -7.44
C GLN A 11 16.24 0.63 -6.84
N GLY A 12 16.41 1.95 -7.01
CA GLY A 12 17.56 2.65 -6.45
C GLY A 12 17.57 2.64 -4.93
N HIS A 13 16.41 2.82 -4.30
CA HIS A 13 16.27 2.70 -2.84
C HIS A 13 16.49 1.26 -2.36
N TRP A 14 16.00 0.28 -3.11
CA TRP A 14 16.22 -1.13 -2.83
C TRP A 14 17.71 -1.49 -2.89
N ASP A 15 18.43 -1.02 -3.91
CA ASP A 15 19.85 -1.29 -4.07
C ASP A 15 20.74 -0.65 -3.00
N ALA A 16 20.26 0.44 -2.38
CA ALA A 16 20.90 1.05 -1.21
C ALA A 16 20.70 0.25 0.10
N ILE A 17 19.77 -0.71 0.13
CA ILE A 17 19.61 -1.64 1.26
C ILE A 17 20.62 -2.77 1.14
N SER A 18 21.24 -3.15 2.27
CA SER A 18 22.26 -4.19 2.27
C SER A 18 21.73 -5.52 1.71
N PRO A 19 22.52 -6.26 0.91
CA PRO A 19 22.07 -7.53 0.31
C PRO A 19 21.50 -8.52 1.32
N ALA A 20 22.14 -8.65 2.50
CA ALA A 20 21.67 -9.54 3.55
C ALA A 20 20.26 -9.22 4.07
N VAL A 21 19.88 -7.94 4.14
CA VAL A 21 18.52 -7.53 4.53
C VAL A 21 17.53 -7.85 3.42
N ARG A 22 17.90 -7.55 2.16
CA ARG A 22 17.08 -7.86 0.98
C ARG A 22 16.82 -9.35 0.85
N ASP A 23 17.85 -10.17 0.88
CA ASP A 23 17.75 -11.63 0.78
C ASP A 23 16.84 -12.19 1.87
N ARG A 24 16.94 -11.66 3.09
CA ARG A 24 16.08 -12.06 4.20
C ARG A 24 14.62 -11.67 4.00
N LEU A 25 14.34 -10.50 3.42
CA LEU A 25 12.97 -10.12 3.06
C LEU A 25 12.40 -11.06 1.99
N LEU A 26 13.14 -11.25 0.89
CA LEU A 26 12.72 -12.07 -0.24
C LEU A 26 12.49 -13.54 0.16
N GLN A 27 13.41 -14.13 0.94
CA GLN A 27 13.31 -15.50 1.41
C GLN A 27 12.07 -15.72 2.28
N ARG A 28 11.76 -14.76 3.17
CA ARG A 28 10.58 -14.86 4.05
C ARG A 28 9.27 -14.62 3.30
N ALA A 29 9.27 -13.74 2.31
CA ALA A 29 8.09 -13.42 1.50
C ALA A 29 7.59 -14.59 0.64
N GLY A 30 8.47 -15.51 0.23
CA GLY A 30 8.10 -16.61 -0.66
C GLY A 30 7.92 -16.12 -2.09
N ASN A 31 6.79 -16.45 -2.72
CA ASN A 31 6.49 -15.94 -4.06
C ASN A 31 6.08 -14.48 -3.95
N ILE A 32 6.90 -13.60 -4.54
CA ILE A 32 6.72 -12.15 -4.45
C ILE A 32 5.56 -11.73 -5.32
N ILE A 33 4.63 -10.97 -4.73
CA ILE A 33 3.49 -10.38 -5.41
C ILE A 33 3.82 -8.94 -5.80
N GLU A 34 4.35 -8.16 -4.85
CA GLU A 34 4.79 -6.79 -5.08
C GLU A 34 5.79 -6.36 -4.00
N TRP A 35 6.63 -5.39 -4.34
CA TRP A 35 7.56 -4.79 -3.41
C TRP A 35 7.86 -3.33 -3.78
N TRP A 36 8.29 -2.56 -2.79
CA TRP A 36 8.87 -1.25 -3.02
C TRP A 36 9.89 -0.93 -1.94
N ALA A 37 10.71 0.07 -2.23
CA ALA A 37 11.57 0.74 -1.27
C ALA A 37 11.49 2.23 -1.54
N ASP A 38 11.53 3.02 -0.48
CA ASP A 38 11.45 4.47 -0.54
C ASP A 38 12.21 5.08 0.65
N GLU A 39 12.50 6.37 0.60
CA GLU A 39 13.13 7.08 1.72
C GLU A 39 12.21 7.09 2.94
N ASP A 40 12.75 6.72 4.10
CA ASP A 40 12.07 6.98 5.36
C ASP A 40 12.23 8.48 5.69
N GLN A 41 11.20 9.27 5.38
CA GLN A 41 11.19 10.71 5.66
C GLN A 41 11.30 11.05 7.15
N SER A 42 11.03 10.08 8.04
CA SER A 42 11.18 10.24 9.48
C SER A 42 12.60 9.95 9.97
N ALA A 43 13.43 9.28 9.17
CA ALA A 43 14.81 8.99 9.50
C ALA A 43 15.71 10.22 9.22
N PRO A 44 16.55 10.65 10.18
CA PRO A 44 17.43 11.82 9.99
C PRO A 44 18.38 11.71 8.80
N ASP A 45 18.82 10.49 8.49
CA ASP A 45 19.72 10.17 7.38
C ASP A 45 18.98 9.73 6.11
N ARG A 46 17.64 9.82 6.09
CA ARG A 46 16.77 9.45 4.97
C ARG A 46 17.06 8.07 4.41
N ARG A 47 17.53 7.15 5.26
CA ARG A 47 17.77 5.77 4.83
C ARG A 47 16.50 5.15 4.27
N PRO A 48 16.62 4.33 3.23
CA PRO A 48 15.45 3.70 2.64
C PRO A 48 14.85 2.68 3.60
N PHE A 49 13.52 2.58 3.60
CA PHE A 49 12.83 1.39 4.09
C PHE A 49 12.43 0.52 2.90
N ALA A 50 12.04 -0.73 3.15
CA ALA A 50 11.48 -1.58 2.12
C ALA A 50 10.31 -2.40 2.64
N VAL A 51 9.39 -2.70 1.72
CA VAL A 51 8.24 -3.56 1.96
C VAL A 51 8.17 -4.59 0.85
N VAL A 52 8.01 -5.85 1.24
CA VAL A 52 7.81 -6.99 0.34
C VAL A 52 6.54 -7.69 0.74
N PHE A 53 5.61 -7.82 -0.20
CA PHE A 53 4.42 -8.60 -0.05
C PHE A 53 4.50 -9.84 -0.95
N GLY A 54 4.33 -11.01 -0.35
CA GLY A 54 4.33 -12.29 -1.04
C GLY A 54 3.25 -13.22 -0.52
N ASP A 55 3.24 -14.45 -1.03
CA ASP A 55 2.26 -15.47 -0.64
C ASP A 55 2.39 -15.94 0.82
N ARG A 56 3.52 -15.67 1.48
CA ARG A 56 3.74 -15.92 2.92
C ARG A 56 3.44 -14.72 3.81
N GLY A 57 3.18 -13.55 3.25
CA GLY A 57 2.73 -12.38 4.00
C GLY A 57 3.45 -11.09 3.64
N LEU A 58 3.36 -10.13 4.57
CA LEU A 58 3.93 -8.79 4.45
C LEU A 58 5.18 -8.68 5.33
N PHE A 59 6.30 -8.26 4.74
CA PHE A 59 7.59 -8.14 5.41
C PHE A 59 8.15 -6.75 5.16
N ILE A 60 8.60 -6.10 6.23
CA ILE A 60 9.05 -4.71 6.19
C ILE A 60 10.42 -4.60 6.85
N ALA A 61 11.33 -3.90 6.20
CA ALA A 61 12.61 -3.48 6.78
C ALA A 61 12.61 -1.97 6.96
N GLU A 62 12.72 -1.52 8.20
CA GLU A 62 12.81 -0.10 8.54
C GLU A 62 14.23 0.25 9.01
N PRO A 63 14.79 1.40 8.60
CA PRO A 63 16.02 1.89 9.19
C PRO A 63 15.79 2.24 10.66
N ARG A 64 16.74 1.83 11.51
CA ARG A 64 16.78 2.17 12.93
C ARG A 64 18.21 2.50 13.34
N VAL A 65 18.34 3.11 14.52
CA VAL A 65 19.59 3.28 15.24
C VAL A 65 19.51 2.41 16.50
N ASN A 66 20.51 1.55 16.71
CA ASN A 66 20.55 0.70 17.90
C ASN A 66 21.09 1.46 19.12
N THR A 67 21.18 0.78 20.28
CA THR A 67 21.70 1.36 21.53
C THR A 67 23.17 1.80 21.44
N GLU A 68 23.93 1.26 20.49
CA GLU A 68 25.32 1.62 20.21
C GLU A 68 25.44 2.76 19.19
N HIS A 69 24.34 3.43 18.85
CA HIS A 69 24.28 4.49 17.85
C HIS A 69 24.68 4.03 16.43
N ARG A 70 24.57 2.72 16.15
CA ARG A 70 24.87 2.15 14.83
C ARG A 70 23.59 2.04 13.99
N PRO A 71 23.66 2.39 12.70
CA PRO A 71 22.61 2.12 11.72
C PRO A 71 22.32 0.62 11.61
N VAL A 72 21.08 0.21 11.89
CA VAL A 72 20.59 -1.17 11.71
C VAL A 72 19.24 -1.17 10.98
N TYR A 73 18.78 -2.34 10.54
CA TYR A 73 17.43 -2.51 10.01
C TYR A 73 16.59 -3.36 10.97
N ALA A 74 15.44 -2.83 11.39
CA ALA A 74 14.45 -3.60 12.12
C ALA A 74 13.51 -4.28 11.12
N LEU A 75 13.33 -5.59 11.28
CA LEU A 75 12.41 -6.36 10.47
C LEU A 75 11.09 -6.56 11.21
N SER A 76 9.99 -6.14 10.60
CA SER A 76 8.63 -6.49 11.03
C SER A 76 7.95 -7.38 9.99
N SER A 77 7.00 -8.19 10.45
CA SER A 77 6.27 -9.10 9.57
C SER A 77 4.84 -9.35 10.04
N TYR A 78 3.98 -9.54 9.05
CA TYR A 78 2.63 -10.09 9.18
C TYR A 78 2.61 -11.34 8.31
N GLU A 79 2.98 -12.47 8.90
CA GLU A 79 2.97 -13.78 8.24
C GLU A 79 1.50 -14.22 8.12
N VAL A 80 1.13 -14.73 6.95
CA VAL A 80 -0.26 -15.09 6.64
C VAL A 80 -0.38 -16.59 6.38
N ASP A 81 -1.59 -17.11 6.57
CA ASP A 81 -1.95 -18.45 6.11
C ASP A 81 -2.13 -18.43 4.59
N PRO A 82 -1.29 -19.13 3.80
CA PRO A 82 -1.44 -19.19 2.35
C PRO A 82 -2.78 -19.76 1.89
N ALA A 83 -3.41 -20.64 2.68
CA ALA A 83 -4.72 -21.21 2.35
C ALA A 83 -5.87 -20.20 2.50
N SER A 84 -5.65 -19.13 3.29
CA SER A 84 -6.64 -18.07 3.51
C SER A 84 -6.63 -16.98 2.42
N PHE A 85 -5.72 -17.08 1.45
CA PHE A 85 -5.47 -16.05 0.47
C PHE A 85 -6.64 -15.91 -0.52
N ARG A 86 -7.34 -14.78 -0.45
CA ARG A 86 -8.42 -14.44 -1.37
C ARG A 86 -7.95 -13.34 -2.31
N ARG A 87 -8.24 -13.50 -3.61
CA ARG A 87 -7.93 -12.53 -4.66
C ARG A 87 -9.21 -12.12 -5.38
N MET A 88 -9.36 -10.83 -5.65
CA MET A 88 -10.38 -10.27 -6.52
C MET A 88 -9.77 -9.22 -7.44
N THR A 89 -10.13 -9.26 -8.71
CA THR A 89 -9.74 -8.25 -9.69
C THR A 89 -10.79 -7.15 -9.75
N VAL A 90 -10.33 -5.90 -9.85
CA VAL A 90 -11.16 -4.70 -10.02
C VAL A 90 -10.69 -4.00 -11.28
N ASP A 91 -11.47 -4.13 -12.35
CA ASP A 91 -11.33 -3.32 -13.56
C ASP A 91 -12.38 -2.21 -13.51
N HIS A 92 -11.94 -0.96 -13.48
CA HIS A 92 -12.79 0.21 -13.32
C HIS A 92 -12.54 1.20 -14.46
N ARG A 93 -13.54 1.41 -15.31
CA ARG A 93 -13.47 2.25 -16.51
C ARG A 93 -14.73 3.11 -16.63
N PRO A 94 -14.89 4.13 -15.76
CA PRO A 94 -16.06 5.00 -15.80
C PRO A 94 -16.02 5.87 -17.07
N PRO A 95 -17.19 6.27 -17.62
CA PRO A 95 -17.21 7.22 -18.72
C PRO A 95 -16.69 8.59 -18.26
N PRO A 96 -16.10 9.41 -19.16
CA PRO A 96 -15.35 10.61 -18.80
C PRO A 96 -16.12 11.71 -18.04
N HIS A 97 -17.47 11.65 -18.04
CA HIS A 97 -18.33 12.65 -17.39
C HIS A 97 -19.11 12.08 -16.20
N ALA A 98 -18.76 10.87 -15.75
CA ALA A 98 -19.45 10.21 -14.63
C ALA A 98 -19.26 10.95 -13.28
N ALA A 99 -18.19 11.75 -13.15
CA ALA A 99 -17.80 12.39 -11.89
C ALA A 99 -18.89 13.34 -11.33
N ALA A 100 -19.75 13.90 -12.18
CA ALA A 100 -20.76 14.87 -11.75
C ALA A 100 -21.94 14.26 -10.95
N ALA A 101 -22.19 12.95 -11.06
CA ALA A 101 -23.37 12.34 -10.42
C ALA A 101 -23.15 11.93 -8.95
N ALA A 102 -21.90 11.81 -8.50
CA ALA A 102 -21.57 11.35 -7.14
C ALA A 102 -21.29 12.48 -6.14
N ALA A 103 -21.10 13.72 -6.62
CA ALA A 103 -20.80 14.88 -5.78
C ALA A 103 -22.04 15.69 -5.33
N ALA A 104 -23.25 15.30 -5.74
CA ALA A 104 -24.49 16.04 -5.48
C ALA A 104 -25.39 15.39 -4.41
N THR A 105 -24.80 14.75 -3.40
CA THR A 105 -25.49 14.48 -2.13
C THR A 105 -24.62 14.97 -0.98
N ASP A 106 -24.77 16.26 -0.66
CA ASP A 106 -24.47 16.85 0.66
C ASP A 106 -25.45 16.29 1.71
N ASP A 107 -25.56 14.96 1.79
CA ASP A 107 -26.17 14.30 2.93
C ASP A 107 -25.02 13.85 3.80
N ALA A 108 -24.88 14.51 4.95
CA ALA A 108 -23.92 14.17 5.99
C ALA A 108 -24.25 12.77 6.55
N GLY A 109 -23.92 11.74 5.77
CA GLY A 109 -23.91 10.36 6.22
C GLY A 109 -22.98 10.23 7.43
N PRO A 110 -23.21 9.22 8.28
CA PRO A 110 -22.36 8.99 9.45
C PRO A 110 -20.89 8.99 9.02
N ALA A 111 -20.07 9.78 9.73
CA ALA A 111 -18.64 9.88 9.44
C ALA A 111 -18.08 8.46 9.29
N SER A 112 -17.47 8.18 8.13
CA SER A 112 -16.84 6.88 7.88
C SER A 112 -15.97 6.51 9.08
N PRO A 113 -16.06 5.27 9.62
CA PRO A 113 -15.35 4.90 10.83
C PRO A 113 -13.87 5.25 10.73
N ASP A 114 -13.34 5.96 11.73
CA ASP A 114 -11.92 6.29 11.74
C ASP A 114 -11.09 5.01 11.92
N LEU A 115 -10.48 4.56 10.82
CA LEU A 115 -9.59 3.40 10.81
C LEU A 115 -8.22 3.69 11.44
N GLY A 116 -8.00 4.89 12.00
CA GLY A 116 -6.71 5.30 12.58
C GLY A 116 -5.66 5.65 11.53
N MET A 117 -6.09 5.97 10.31
CA MET A 117 -5.23 6.35 9.20
C MET A 117 -4.97 7.86 9.15
N SER A 118 -3.77 8.24 8.73
CA SER A 118 -3.44 9.64 8.47
C SER A 118 -4.36 10.24 7.41
N ALA A 119 -4.52 11.56 7.41
CA ALA A 119 -5.33 12.26 6.40
C ALA A 119 -4.82 11.97 4.97
N THR A 120 -3.50 11.90 4.79
CA THR A 120 -2.88 11.55 3.49
C THR A 120 -3.26 10.14 3.06
N ALA A 121 -3.13 9.14 3.94
CA ALA A 121 -3.49 7.75 3.62
C ALA A 121 -4.97 7.61 3.25
N ARG A 122 -5.86 8.30 3.98
CA ARG A 122 -7.29 8.37 3.65
C ARG A 122 -7.54 9.03 2.30
N GLY A 123 -6.82 10.11 1.98
CA GLY A 123 -6.88 10.74 0.67
C GLY A 123 -6.46 9.80 -0.46
N VAL A 124 -5.38 9.04 -0.29
CA VAL A 124 -4.94 8.05 -1.28
C VAL A 124 -5.97 6.93 -1.45
N LEU A 125 -6.49 6.39 -0.35
CA LEU A 125 -7.52 5.36 -0.36
C LEU A 125 -8.80 5.84 -1.06
N GLY A 126 -9.21 7.10 -0.81
CA GLY A 126 -10.38 7.72 -1.42
C GLY A 126 -10.29 7.88 -2.94
N ASN A 127 -9.08 7.89 -3.51
CA ASN A 127 -8.87 7.94 -4.97
C ASN A 127 -9.04 6.57 -5.66
N LEU A 128 -9.18 5.48 -4.91
CA LEU A 128 -9.38 4.15 -5.48
C LEU A 128 -10.83 3.95 -5.94
N PRO A 129 -11.09 3.03 -6.89
CA PRO A 129 -12.45 2.64 -7.23
C PRO A 129 -13.23 2.18 -5.98
N PRO A 130 -14.53 2.50 -5.85
CA PRO A 130 -15.32 2.17 -4.67
C PRO A 130 -15.23 0.68 -4.28
N LYS A 131 -15.18 -0.21 -5.28
CA LYS A 131 -15.05 -1.65 -5.00
C LYS A 131 -13.72 -2.02 -4.34
N ALA A 132 -12.62 -1.38 -4.76
CA ALA A 132 -11.31 -1.61 -4.14
C ALA A 132 -11.27 -1.05 -2.71
N GLN A 133 -11.90 0.12 -2.48
CA GLN A 133 -12.04 0.69 -1.14
C GLN A 133 -12.79 -0.26 -0.19
N GLU A 134 -13.93 -0.80 -0.63
CA GLU A 134 -14.72 -1.77 0.12
C GLU A 134 -13.89 -3.03 0.46
N LEU A 135 -13.20 -3.61 -0.53
CA LEU A 135 -12.43 -4.83 -0.35
C LEU A 135 -11.26 -4.67 0.63
N LEU A 136 -10.59 -3.52 0.61
CA LEU A 136 -9.52 -3.17 1.54
C LEU A 136 -10.07 -2.95 2.96
N GLN A 137 -11.15 -2.19 3.10
CA GLN A 137 -11.61 -1.73 4.40
C GLN A 137 -12.51 -2.75 5.14
N ALA A 138 -13.19 -3.66 4.44
CA ALA A 138 -14.22 -4.50 5.04
C ALA A 138 -13.81 -5.24 6.34
N PRO A 139 -12.59 -5.80 6.49
CA PRO A 139 -12.18 -6.44 7.74
C PRO A 139 -12.10 -5.48 8.92
N PHE A 140 -11.70 -4.24 8.65
CA PHE A 140 -11.42 -3.23 9.67
C PHE A 140 -12.69 -2.49 10.09
N LEU A 141 -13.62 -2.30 9.15
CA LEU A 141 -14.96 -1.78 9.45
C LEU A 141 -15.77 -2.73 10.35
N ALA A 142 -15.44 -4.04 10.36
CA ALA A 142 -16.05 -5.05 11.23
C ALA A 142 -15.45 -5.10 12.65
N GLY A 143 -14.63 -4.11 13.04
CA GLY A 143 -14.07 -3.96 14.39
C GLY A 143 -12.61 -4.39 14.54
N GLU A 144 -11.93 -4.79 13.47
CA GLU A 144 -10.48 -4.98 13.49
C GLU A 144 -9.75 -3.63 13.39
N ARG A 145 -8.79 -3.37 14.30
CA ARG A 145 -7.97 -2.16 14.23
C ARG A 145 -6.88 -2.30 13.17
N VAL A 146 -6.73 -1.28 12.33
CA VAL A 146 -5.54 -1.14 11.47
C VAL A 146 -4.34 -0.82 12.37
N LEU A 147 -3.32 -1.68 12.31
CA LEU A 147 -2.09 -1.53 13.07
C LEU A 147 -0.99 -0.89 12.22
N ARG A 148 -1.00 -1.18 10.92
CA ARG A 148 -0.05 -0.66 9.97
C ARG A 148 -0.70 -0.47 8.62
N TYR A 149 -0.30 0.58 7.92
CA TYR A 149 -0.69 0.86 6.56
C TYR A 149 0.45 1.58 5.88
N ASP A 150 0.54 1.43 4.57
CA ASP A 150 1.45 2.18 3.73
C ASP A 150 1.02 2.05 2.28
N TRP A 151 1.56 2.90 1.43
CA TRP A 151 1.29 2.88 0.00
C TRP A 151 2.49 3.36 -0.78
N TYR A 152 2.53 2.96 -2.03
CA TYR A 152 3.54 3.42 -2.97
C TYR A 152 2.97 3.44 -4.37
N TYR A 153 3.49 4.33 -5.20
CA TYR A 153 3.17 4.35 -6.61
C TYR A 153 4.37 4.80 -7.43
N GLU A 154 4.45 4.27 -8.65
CA GLU A 154 5.46 4.64 -9.64
C GLU A 154 4.77 5.05 -10.93
N GLY A 155 5.20 6.19 -11.48
CA GLY A 155 4.67 6.71 -12.73
C GLY A 155 4.61 8.23 -12.73
N HIS A 156 3.69 8.75 -13.51
CA HIS A 156 3.44 10.19 -13.67
C HIS A 156 1.93 10.46 -13.58
N GLU A 157 1.55 11.73 -13.65
CA GLU A 157 0.18 12.20 -13.43
C GLU A 157 -0.89 11.36 -14.14
N HIS A 158 -0.71 11.14 -15.45
CA HIS A 158 -1.67 10.40 -16.28
C HIS A 158 -1.50 8.88 -16.28
N HIS A 159 -0.44 8.35 -15.68
CA HIS A 159 -0.18 6.91 -15.72
C HIS A 159 0.65 6.46 -14.52
N LEU A 160 0.03 5.67 -13.65
CA LEU A 160 0.72 4.89 -12.63
C LEU A 160 0.99 3.50 -13.20
N LYS A 161 2.27 3.20 -13.43
CA LYS A 161 2.76 1.89 -13.87
C LYS A 161 2.73 0.86 -12.74
N MET A 162 2.82 1.34 -11.51
CA MET A 162 2.61 0.53 -10.32
C MET A 162 1.92 1.39 -9.27
N PHE A 163 0.99 0.78 -8.57
CA PHE A 163 0.34 1.28 -7.39
C PHE A 163 0.23 0.12 -6.42
N ILE A 164 0.48 0.37 -5.14
CA ILE A 164 0.18 -0.56 -4.05
C ILE A 164 -0.29 0.21 -2.82
N PHE A 165 -1.28 -0.34 -2.14
CA PHE A 165 -1.77 0.13 -0.85
C PHE A 165 -2.07 -1.09 0.02
N TYR A 166 -1.67 -1.07 1.29
CA TYR A 166 -2.08 -2.12 2.22
C TYR A 166 -2.62 -1.57 3.54
N LEU A 167 -3.45 -2.40 4.16
CA LEU A 167 -3.86 -2.31 5.55
C LEU A 167 -3.51 -3.62 6.23
N ALA A 168 -2.86 -3.55 7.38
CA ALA A 168 -2.48 -4.71 8.18
C ALA A 168 -2.99 -4.53 9.61
N GLY A 169 -3.77 -5.51 10.07
CA GLY A 169 -4.25 -5.62 11.44
C GLY A 169 -3.64 -6.82 12.16
N SER A 170 -4.22 -7.16 13.31
CA SER A 170 -3.77 -8.32 14.10
C SER A 170 -4.14 -9.68 13.50
N LYS A 171 -5.20 -9.72 12.69
CA LYS A 171 -5.82 -10.93 12.14
C LYS A 171 -5.87 -10.90 10.62
N THR A 172 -5.85 -9.73 10.00
CA THR A 172 -6.03 -9.59 8.55
C THR A 172 -5.00 -8.67 7.93
N VAL A 173 -4.51 -9.04 6.75
CA VAL A 173 -3.82 -8.14 5.82
C VAL A 173 -4.66 -8.02 4.56
N THR A 174 -4.90 -6.78 4.11
CA THR A 174 -5.49 -6.49 2.80
C THR A 174 -4.54 -5.66 1.98
N VAL A 175 -4.41 -6.00 0.70
CA VAL A 175 -3.53 -5.31 -0.25
C VAL A 175 -4.29 -5.04 -1.53
N ALA A 176 -4.14 -3.86 -2.12
CA ALA A 176 -4.54 -3.58 -3.49
C ALA A 176 -3.30 -3.16 -4.25
N ASN A 177 -3.00 -3.82 -5.37
CA ASN A 177 -1.93 -3.40 -6.26
C ASN A 177 -2.37 -3.43 -7.72
N GLY A 178 -1.70 -2.67 -8.57
CA GLY A 178 -1.99 -2.64 -10.00
C GLY A 178 -1.61 -1.33 -10.67
N THR A 179 -2.40 -0.88 -11.64
CA THR A 179 -2.10 0.27 -12.48
C THR A 179 -3.26 1.24 -12.58
N ARG A 180 -2.95 2.48 -12.96
CA ARG A 180 -3.92 3.54 -13.24
C ARG A 180 -3.55 4.29 -14.50
N ILE A 181 -4.50 4.54 -15.38
CA ILE A 181 -4.33 5.43 -16.53
C ILE A 181 -5.44 6.49 -16.49
N ILE A 182 -5.11 7.73 -16.85
CA ILE A 182 -6.08 8.80 -17.12
C ILE A 182 -6.11 8.97 -18.65
N PRO A 183 -7.11 8.42 -19.35
CA PRO A 183 -7.22 8.59 -20.80
C PRO A 183 -7.43 10.05 -21.20
N ALA A 184 -7.24 10.35 -22.49
CA ALA A 184 -7.60 11.65 -23.02
C ALA A 184 -9.10 11.95 -22.81
N GLY A 185 -9.42 13.15 -22.33
CA GLY A 185 -10.79 13.55 -22.01
C GLY A 185 -11.30 13.08 -20.64
N HIS A 186 -10.47 12.37 -19.86
CA HIS A 186 -10.77 11.96 -18.49
C HIS A 186 -10.00 12.81 -17.47
N THR A 187 -10.50 12.87 -16.24
CA THR A 187 -9.80 13.41 -15.07
C THR A 187 -9.33 12.28 -14.16
N ALA A 188 -8.65 12.63 -13.06
CA ALA A 188 -8.28 11.68 -12.01
C ALA A 188 -9.49 10.93 -11.43
N ASP A 189 -10.65 11.59 -11.34
CA ASP A 189 -11.89 11.01 -10.80
C ASP A 189 -12.50 9.96 -11.75
N THR A 190 -12.21 10.09 -13.05
CA THR A 190 -12.64 9.15 -14.08
C THR A 190 -11.49 8.30 -14.59
N ALA A 191 -10.43 8.14 -13.78
CA ALA A 191 -9.28 7.34 -14.15
C ALA A 191 -9.66 5.87 -14.32
N HIS A 192 -8.99 5.22 -15.26
CA HIS A 192 -9.10 3.79 -15.48
C HIS A 192 -8.14 3.06 -14.54
N TRP A 193 -8.67 2.15 -13.74
CA TRP A 193 -7.89 1.35 -12.79
C TRP A 193 -7.97 -0.12 -13.15
N ASN A 194 -6.84 -0.81 -13.06
CA ASN A 194 -6.77 -2.26 -13.05
C ASN A 194 -6.04 -2.67 -11.77
N LEU A 195 -6.77 -3.22 -10.81
CA LEU A 195 -6.27 -3.56 -9.50
C LEU A 195 -6.55 -5.04 -9.18
N GLU A 196 -5.62 -5.66 -8.47
CA GLU A 196 -5.85 -6.92 -7.76
C GLU A 196 -5.91 -6.64 -6.27
N CYS A 197 -7.09 -6.84 -5.69
CA CYS A 197 -7.31 -6.78 -4.25
C CYS A 197 -7.11 -8.17 -3.64
N ARG A 198 -6.36 -8.22 -2.55
CA ARG A 198 -5.99 -9.44 -1.85
C ARG A 198 -6.33 -9.32 -0.37
N ARG A 199 -6.70 -10.44 0.23
CA ARG A 199 -6.92 -10.57 1.67
C ARG A 199 -6.34 -11.88 2.15
N ALA A 200 -5.66 -11.86 3.28
CA ALA A 200 -5.18 -13.07 3.94
C ALA A 200 -5.26 -12.92 5.46
N THR A 201 -5.37 -14.07 6.14
CA THR A 201 -5.41 -14.17 7.60
C THR A 201 -4.00 -14.19 8.14
N VAL A 202 -3.71 -13.32 9.10
CA VAL A 202 -2.42 -13.24 9.80
C VAL A 202 -2.34 -14.38 10.81
N THR A 203 -1.29 -15.20 10.69
CA THR A 203 -0.99 -16.30 11.62
C THR A 203 0.05 -15.89 12.64
N ARG A 204 0.96 -14.98 12.28
CA ARG A 204 2.02 -14.49 13.16
C ARG A 204 2.38 -13.05 12.85
N ARG A 205 2.57 -12.25 13.90
CA ARG A 205 3.14 -10.91 13.82
C ARG A 205 4.50 -10.86 14.51
N THR A 206 5.47 -10.20 13.90
CA THR A 206 6.77 -9.90 14.50
C THR A 206 7.10 -8.42 14.32
N GLY A 207 7.70 -7.78 15.32
CA GLY A 207 8.00 -6.34 15.27
C GLY A 207 6.80 -5.46 15.63
N LYS A 208 6.89 -4.17 15.29
CA LYS A 208 5.84 -3.17 15.51
C LYS A 208 4.77 -3.20 14.42
#